data_AF-A0ABD0PCW3-F1
#
_entry.id   AF-A0ABD0PCW3-F1
#
_cell.length_a   1.000
_cell.length_b   1.000
_cell.length_c   1.000
_cell.angle_alpha   90.00
_cell.angle_beta   90.00
_cell.angle_gamma   90.00
#
_symmetry.space_group_name_H-M   'P 1'
#
loop_
_entity.id
_entity.type
_entity.pdbx_description
1 polymer ?
#
loop_
_entity_poly.entity_id
_entity_poly.type
_entity_poly.pdbx_seq_one_letter_code
_entity_poly.pdbx_strand_id
1 'polypeptide(L)'
;MVTAGLIHYILNLLHVTVHIRDVCVFLAPVFSGLTAISTFLLTRELWNQGAGLLAACFIAIVPGYISRSVAGSFDNEGIAIFALQFTYYLW
;
A
#
# COMPACT_ATOMS: atom_id res chain seq x y z
N MET A 1 15.08 4.81 -0.73
CA MET A 1 13.77 4.52 -1.34
C MET A 1 13.44 5.58 -2.38
N VAL A 2 13.44 5.21 -3.67
CA VAL A 2 13.09 6.14 -4.78
C VAL A 2 11.62 6.59 -4.68
N THR A 3 10.74 5.71 -4.21
CA THR A 3 9.30 5.96 -4.02
C THR A 3 9.02 7.16 -3.09
N ALA A 4 9.62 7.19 -1.91
CA ALA A 4 9.45 8.28 -0.94
C ALA A 4 9.96 9.63 -1.50
N GLY A 5 11.13 9.61 -2.16
CA GLY A 5 11.71 10.80 -2.79
C GLY A 5 10.85 11.35 -3.93
N LEU A 6 10.28 10.46 -4.75
CA LEU A 6 9.38 10.84 -5.83
C LEU A 6 8.06 11.43 -5.30
N ILE A 7 7.48 10.84 -4.25
CA ILE A 7 6.28 11.39 -3.60
C ILE A 7 6.55 12.78 -3.01
N HIS A 8 7.68 12.95 -2.32
CA HIS A 8 8.08 14.26 -1.77
C HIS A 8 8.32 15.30 -2.86
N TYR A 9 8.97 14.94 -3.97
CA TYR A 9 9.18 15.83 -5.10
C TYR A 9 7.86 16.29 -5.73
N ILE A 10 6.92 15.36 -5.95
CA ILE A 10 5.58 15.68 -6.50
C ILE A 10 4.80 16.60 -5.55
N LEU A 11 4.83 16.33 -4.24
CA LEU A 11 4.16 17.16 -3.23
C LEU A 11 4.71 18.60 -3.22
N ASN A 12 6.03 18.74 -3.24
CA ASN A 12 6.67 20.05 -3.30
C ASN A 12 6.37 20.80 -4.61
N LEU A 13 6.29 20.09 -5.74
CA LEU A 13 5.91 20.66 -7.04
C LEU A 13 4.47 21.21 -7.03
N LEU A 14 3.58 20.59 -6.26
CA LEU A 14 2.21 21.05 -6.03
C LEU A 14 2.09 22.14 -4.94
N HIS A 15 3.21 22.71 -4.48
CA HIS A 15 3.29 23.68 -3.38
C HIS A 15 2.77 23.15 -2.04
N VAL A 16 2.70 21.83 -1.86
CA VAL A 16 2.37 21.19 -0.59
C VAL A 16 3.68 20.89 0.13
N THR A 17 4.14 21.86 0.93
CA THR A 17 5.44 21.78 1.62
C THR A 17 5.35 20.84 2.84
N VAL A 18 5.68 19.56 2.63
CA VAL A 18 5.69 18.53 3.67
C VAL A 18 7.12 18.08 3.91
N HIS A 19 7.52 17.96 5.17
CA HIS A 19 8.87 17.49 5.48
C HIS A 19 9.06 16.02 5.05
N ILE A 20 10.25 15.68 4.53
CA ILE A 20 10.54 14.32 4.03
C ILE A 20 10.25 13.23 5.07
N ARG A 21 10.47 13.52 6.36
CA ARG A 21 10.16 12.61 7.47
C ARG A 21 8.68 12.22 7.50
N ASP A 22 7.78 13.18 7.29
CA ASP A 22 6.35 12.93 7.40
C ASP A 22 5.89 12.06 6.22
N VAL A 23 6.47 12.29 5.02
CA VAL A 23 6.29 11.41 3.87
C VAL A 23 6.73 9.99 4.20
N CYS A 24 7.90 9.79 4.81
CA CYS A 24 8.38 8.46 5.19
C CYS A 24 7.48 7.78 6.25
N VAL A 25 7.00 8.53 7.25
CA VAL A 25 6.14 8.00 8.32
C VAL A 25 4.79 7.50 7.78
N PHE A 26 4.18 8.25 6.86
CA PHE A 26 2.86 7.91 6.30
C PHE A 26 2.91 7.04 5.05
N LEU A 27 4.11 6.71 4.56
CA LEU A 27 4.25 5.91 3.35
C LEU A 27 3.65 4.49 3.50
N ALA A 28 3.96 3.79 4.60
CA ALA A 28 3.50 2.42 4.81
C ALA A 28 1.94 2.29 4.87
N PRO A 29 1.21 3.16 5.60
CA PRO A 29 -0.25 3.16 5.56
C PRO A 29 -0.85 3.41 4.17
N VAL A 30 -0.25 4.30 3.37
CA VAL A 30 -0.72 4.57 2.00
C VAL A 30 -0.59 3.32 1.12
N PHE A 31 0.55 2.64 1.17
CA PHE A 31 0.75 1.39 0.45
C PHE A 31 -0.14 0.25 0.97
N SER A 32 -0.45 0.21 2.27
CA SER A 32 -1.42 -0.74 2.83
C SER A 32 -2.82 -0.61 2.20
N GLY A 33 -3.28 0.62 1.98
CA GLY A 33 -4.52 0.88 1.23
C GLY A 33 -4.46 0.37 -0.22
N LEU A 34 -3.32 0.59 -0.90
CA LEU A 34 -3.11 0.08 -2.27
C LEU A 34 -3.06 -1.46 -2.31
N THR A 35 -2.49 -2.11 -1.30
CA THR A 35 -2.50 -3.57 -1.14
C THR A 35 -3.92 -4.11 -1.04
N ALA A 36 -4.82 -3.42 -0.32
CA ALA A 36 -6.23 -3.82 -0.25
C ALA A 36 -6.91 -3.78 -1.62
N ILE A 37 -6.66 -2.73 -2.41
CA ILE A 37 -7.17 -2.61 -3.79
C ILE A 37 -6.58 -3.72 -4.68
N SER A 38 -5.28 -3.99 -4.58
CA SER A 38 -4.65 -5.06 -5.35
C SER A 38 -5.21 -6.44 -4.99
N THR A 39 -5.51 -6.68 -3.71
CA THR A 39 -6.08 -7.93 -3.22
C THR A 39 -7.52 -8.12 -3.70
N PHE A 40 -8.30 -7.02 -3.77
CA PHE A 40 -9.61 -7.02 -4.41
C PHE A 40 -9.51 -7.45 -5.87
N LEU A 41 -8.62 -6.83 -6.66
CA LEU A 41 -8.47 -7.12 -8.08
C LEU A 41 -8.06 -8.58 -8.32
N LEU A 42 -7.04 -9.05 -7.60
CA LEU A 42 -6.58 -10.44 -7.68
C LEU A 42 -7.70 -11.43 -7.37
N THR A 43 -8.43 -11.22 -6.27
CA THR A 43 -9.47 -12.16 -5.83
C THR A 43 -10.70 -12.09 -6.74
N ARG A 44 -10.96 -10.93 -7.36
CA ARG A 44 -12.04 -10.77 -8.34
C ARG A 44 -11.79 -11.60 -9.60
N GLU A 45 -10.53 -11.75 -10.04
CA GLU A 45 -10.21 -12.62 -11.19
C GLU A 45 -10.40 -14.11 -10.88
N LEU A 46 -10.25 -14.51 -9.61
CA LEU A 46 -10.38 -15.91 -9.20
C LEU A 46 -11.84 -16.36 -9.01
N TRP A 47 -12.75 -15.44 -8.68
CA TRP A 47 -14.13 -15.81 -8.33
C TRP A 47 -15.15 -14.73 -8.73
N ASN A 48 -15.74 -14.03 -7.75
CA ASN A 48 -16.77 -13.02 -7.95
C ASN A 48 -16.38 -11.73 -7.21
N GLN A 49 -16.99 -10.61 -7.60
CA GLN A 49 -16.76 -9.30 -6.97
C GLN A 49 -16.99 -9.32 -5.45
N GLY A 50 -17.99 -10.06 -4.96
CA GLY A 50 -18.26 -10.18 -3.52
C GLY A 50 -17.11 -10.83 -2.75
N ALA A 51 -16.46 -11.85 -3.32
CA ALA A 51 -15.27 -12.47 -2.73
C ALA A 51 -14.09 -11.50 -2.69
N GLY A 52 -13.92 -10.69 -3.76
CA GLY A 52 -12.90 -9.65 -3.81
C GLY A 52 -13.08 -8.58 -2.74
N LEU A 53 -14.31 -8.11 -2.53
CA LEU A 53 -14.62 -7.13 -1.49
C LEU A 53 -14.32 -7.68 -0.09
N LEU A 54 -14.70 -8.93 0.17
CA LEU A 54 -14.42 -9.59 1.44
C LEU A 54 -12.90 -9.73 1.69
N ALA A 55 -12.15 -10.15 0.67
CA ALA A 55 -10.69 -10.28 0.75
C ALA A 55 -10.00 -8.94 1.03
N ALA A 56 -10.46 -7.86 0.38
CA ALA A 56 -9.95 -6.50 0.63
C ALA A 56 -10.22 -6.03 2.06
N CYS A 57 -11.41 -6.30 2.60
CA CYS A 57 -11.74 -5.99 3.99
C CYS A 57 -10.86 -6.78 4.97
N PHE A 58 -10.55 -8.05 4.68
CA PHE A 58 -9.69 -8.86 5.56
C PHE A 58 -8.23 -8.39 5.57
N ILE A 59 -7.62 -8.15 4.41
CA ILE A 59 -6.22 -7.70 4.35
C ILE A 59 -6.04 -6.30 4.97
N ALA A 60 -7.07 -5.45 4.93
CA ALA A 60 -7.01 -4.11 5.51
C ALA A 60 -6.83 -4.10 7.04
N ILE A 61 -7.33 -5.13 7.74
CA ILE A 61 -7.33 -5.19 9.22
C ILE A 61 -6.48 -6.34 9.78
N VAL A 62 -5.86 -7.17 8.94
CA VAL A 62 -5.15 -8.35 9.43
C VAL A 62 -3.92 -7.95 10.26
N PRO A 63 -3.82 -8.37 11.54
CA PRO A 63 -2.74 -7.94 12.43
C PRO A 63 -1.34 -8.28 11.92
N GLY A 64 -1.22 -9.40 11.19
CA GLY A 64 0.03 -9.82 10.56
C GLY A 64 0.58 -8.77 9.58
N TYR A 65 -0.27 -8.19 8.74
CA TYR A 65 0.16 -7.14 7.81
C TYR A 65 0.34 -5.79 8.51
N ILE A 66 -0.53 -5.46 9.46
CA ILE A 66 -0.44 -4.20 10.22
C ILE A 66 0.89 -4.11 10.98
N SER A 67 1.37 -5.21 11.58
CA SER A 67 2.64 -5.23 12.31
C SER A 67 3.85 -4.77 11.50
N ARG A 68 3.79 -4.89 10.17
CA ARG A 68 4.84 -4.52 9.21
C ARG A 68 4.54 -3.25 8.42
N SER A 69 3.34 -2.69 8.57
CA SER A 69 2.84 -1.53 7.80
C SER A 69 2.28 -0.41 8.67
N VAL A 70 2.62 -0.40 9.97
CA VAL A 70 2.22 0.67 10.90
C VAL A 70 2.84 2.01 10.51
N ALA A 71 2.13 3.11 10.76
CA ALA A 71 2.66 4.45 10.56
C ALA A 71 3.96 4.63 11.37
N GLY A 72 5.01 5.11 10.70
CA GLY A 72 6.36 5.21 11.27
C GLY A 72 7.25 3.99 11.06
N SER A 73 6.69 2.83 10.66
CA SER A 73 7.46 1.67 10.21
C SER A 73 7.87 1.85 8.76
N PHE A 74 8.98 2.55 8.54
CA PHE A 74 9.55 2.79 7.22
C PHE A 74 10.50 1.67 6.82
N ASP A 75 9.93 0.48 6.56
CA ASP A 75 10.65 -0.69 6.07
C ASP A 75 10.16 -1.10 4.66
N ASN A 76 10.92 -1.95 3.97
CA ASN A 76 10.66 -2.37 2.60
C ASN A 76 9.41 -3.25 2.46
N GLU A 77 8.98 -3.89 3.55
CA GLU A 77 7.88 -4.85 3.56
C GLU A 77 6.54 -4.24 3.14
N GLY A 78 6.28 -2.98 3.53
CA GLY A 78 5.03 -2.28 3.20
C GLY A 78 4.82 -2.13 1.69
N ILE A 79 5.88 -1.78 0.94
CA ILE A 79 5.86 -1.66 -0.52
C ILE A 79 5.95 -3.04 -1.19
N ALA A 80 6.76 -3.94 -0.64
CA ALA A 80 6.98 -5.27 -1.22
C ALA A 80 5.69 -6.09 -1.28
N ILE A 81 4.86 -6.06 -0.24
CA ILE A 81 3.58 -6.79 -0.21
C ILE A 81 2.61 -6.24 -1.25
N PHE A 82 2.52 -4.92 -1.42
CA PHE A 82 1.75 -4.30 -2.50
C PHE A 82 2.22 -4.79 -3.88
N ALA A 83 3.53 -4.70 -4.15
CA ALA A 83 4.10 -5.08 -5.43
C ALA A 83 3.89 -6.57 -5.73
N LEU A 84 4.02 -7.44 -4.71
CA LEU A 84 3.78 -8.87 -4.82
C LEU A 84 2.33 -9.17 -5.23
N GLN A 85 1.34 -8.59 -4.54
CA GLN A 85 -0.08 -8.81 -4.86
C GLN A 85 -0.43 -8.27 -6.24
N PHE A 86 0.14 -7.13 -6.62
CA PHE A 86 -0.15 -6.53 -7.92
C PHE A 86 0.50 -7.31 -9.07
N THR A 87 1.69 -7.87 -8.84
CA THR A 87 2.36 -8.74 -9.80
C THR A 87 1.58 -10.03 -10.01
N TYR A 88 1.07 -10.66 -8.95
CA TYR A 88 0.21 -11.84 -9.09
C TYR A 88 -1.11 -11.55 -9.78
N TYR A 89 -1.64 -10.33 -9.67
CA TYR A 89 -2.84 -9.95 -10.40
C TYR A 89 -2.57 -9.79 -11.92
N LEU A 90 -1.39 -9.32 -12.30
CA LEU A 90 -1.01 -9.11 -13.71
C LEU A 90 -0.44 -10.35 -14.40
N TRP A 91 -0.17 -11.42 -13.64
CA TRP A 91 0.34 -12.69 -14.14
C TRP A 91 -0.81 -13.59 -14.62
#